data_AF-A0AAX3T5Z3-F1
#
_entry.id   AF-A0AAX3T5Z3-F1
#
_cell.length_a   1.000
_cell.length_b   1.000
_cell.length_c   1.000
_cell.angle_alpha   90.00
_cell.angle_beta   90.00
_cell.angle_gamma   90.00
#
_symmetry.space_group_name_H-M   'P 1'
#
loop_
_entity.id
_entity.type
_entity.pdbx_description
1 polymer ?
#
loop_
_entity_poly.entity_id
_entity_poly.type
_entity_poly.pdbx_seq_one_letter_code
_entity_poly.pdbx_strand_id
1 'polypeptide(L)'
;MRSRHVSVVINAEPAKVYDFAAEPDNLPRWAAGLAKSEVVRRGDELLVESPMGTVTVRFVPRNGHGVVDHEVVLPTGDTVLNPFRVLAHPEGAEVVFTIRQLAMSDDEFDRDTQMVEKDLAQLKSLLEADYLA
;
A
#
# COMPACT_ATOMS: atom_id res chain seq x y z
N MET A 1 -0.39 -22.17 4.07
CA MET A 1 -0.24 -20.81 3.51
C MET A 1 -1.63 -20.19 3.37
N ARG A 2 -1.88 -19.07 4.06
CA ARG A 2 -3.15 -18.34 4.07
C ARG A 2 -2.95 -16.88 3.64
N SER A 3 -4.04 -16.20 3.33
CA SER A 3 -4.07 -14.75 3.08
C SER A 3 -5.03 -14.07 4.06
N ARG A 4 -4.79 -12.79 4.34
CA ARG A 4 -5.71 -11.93 5.09
C ARG A 4 -5.98 -10.69 4.26
N HIS A 5 -7.25 -10.34 4.13
CA HIS A 5 -7.66 -9.10 3.50
C HIS A 5 -7.94 -8.08 4.61
N VAL A 6 -7.29 -6.94 4.51
CA VAL A 6 -7.58 -5.77 5.35
C VAL A 6 -8.24 -4.74 4.46
N SER A 7 -9.35 -4.17 4.92
CA SER A 7 -10.02 -3.10 4.21
C SER A 7 -10.42 -1.94 5.11
N VAL A 8 -10.58 -0.77 4.49
CA VAL A 8 -11.13 0.41 5.13
C VAL A 8 -11.96 1.20 4.13
N VAL A 9 -13.07 1.77 4.59
CA VAL A 9 -13.86 2.73 3.81
C VAL A 9 -13.34 4.15 4.08
N ILE A 10 -13.04 4.87 3.02
CA ILE A 10 -12.57 6.26 3.01
C ILE A 10 -13.67 7.12 2.39
N ASN A 11 -14.11 8.13 3.13
CA ASN A 11 -15.11 9.12 2.71
C ASN A 11 -14.49 10.14 1.76
N ALA A 12 -14.09 9.67 0.59
CA ALA A 12 -13.55 10.45 -0.52
C ALA A 12 -13.89 9.77 -1.85
N GLU A 13 -13.84 10.54 -2.94
CA GLU A 13 -14.10 9.99 -4.28
C GLU A 13 -13.11 8.87 -4.64
N PRO A 14 -13.57 7.72 -5.19
CA PRO A 14 -12.68 6.62 -5.57
C PRO A 14 -11.51 6.99 -6.46
N ALA A 15 -11.70 7.93 -7.40
CA ALA A 15 -10.64 8.42 -8.26
C ALA A 15 -9.55 9.17 -7.46
N LYS A 16 -9.94 10.03 -6.50
CA LYS A 16 -8.99 10.73 -5.62
C LYS A 16 -8.20 9.76 -4.75
N VAL A 17 -8.87 8.74 -4.19
CA VAL A 17 -8.21 7.70 -3.38
C VAL A 17 -7.22 6.89 -4.24
N TYR A 18 -7.64 6.46 -5.43
CA TYR A 18 -6.79 5.76 -6.38
C TYR A 18 -5.57 6.59 -6.76
N ASP A 19 -5.79 7.85 -7.17
CA ASP A 19 -4.71 8.69 -7.66
C ASP A 19 -3.67 8.98 -6.58
N PHE A 20 -4.11 9.16 -5.34
CA PHE A 20 -3.24 9.36 -4.20
C PHE A 20 -2.45 8.09 -3.83
N ALA A 21 -3.12 6.94 -3.75
CA ALA A 21 -2.52 5.67 -3.36
C ALA A 21 -1.55 5.11 -4.41
N ALA A 22 -1.84 5.36 -5.70
CA ALA A 22 -1.03 4.93 -6.84
C ALA A 22 0.12 5.90 -7.17
N GLU A 23 0.28 6.98 -6.42
CA GLU A 23 1.39 7.93 -6.59
C GLU A 23 2.54 7.59 -5.65
N PRO A 24 3.70 7.12 -6.17
CA PRO A 24 4.85 6.73 -5.35
C PRO A 24 5.30 7.77 -4.34
N ASP A 25 5.27 9.06 -4.71
CA ASP A 25 5.75 10.14 -3.83
C ASP A 25 4.84 10.33 -2.60
N ASN A 26 3.62 9.77 -2.61
CA ASN A 26 2.75 9.77 -1.44
C ASN A 26 3.03 8.60 -0.49
N LEU A 27 3.75 7.55 -0.90
CA LEU A 27 4.02 6.37 -0.04
C LEU A 27 4.58 6.74 1.34
N PRO A 28 5.59 7.63 1.47
CA PRO A 28 6.15 7.96 2.79
C PRO A 28 5.14 8.65 3.73
N ARG A 29 4.01 9.15 3.20
CA ARG A 29 2.98 9.84 3.99
C ARG A 29 2.04 8.86 4.70
N TRP A 30 1.89 7.64 4.19
CA TRP A 30 0.88 6.70 4.69
C TRP A 30 1.37 5.26 4.87
N ALA A 31 2.35 4.79 4.09
CA ALA A 31 2.83 3.41 4.11
C ALA A 31 4.10 3.29 4.95
N ALA A 32 3.99 3.47 6.27
CA ALA A 32 5.14 3.45 7.17
C ALA A 32 5.83 2.08 7.23
N GLY A 33 5.11 1.00 6.89
CA GLY A 33 5.66 -0.34 6.73
C GLY A 33 6.60 -0.47 5.51
N LEU A 34 6.43 0.38 4.50
CA LEU A 34 7.17 0.31 3.24
C LEU A 34 8.22 1.42 3.10
N ALA A 35 7.85 2.67 3.41
CA ALA A 35 8.66 3.85 3.14
C ALA A 35 8.80 4.74 4.38
N LYS A 36 10.02 4.86 4.89
CA LYS A 36 10.35 5.82 5.98
C LYS A 36 11.02 7.10 5.49
N SER A 37 11.44 7.13 4.23
CA SER A 37 12.17 8.24 3.64
C SER A 37 11.74 8.47 2.19
N GLU A 38 12.35 9.46 1.56
CA GLU A 38 12.06 9.86 0.18
C GLU A 38 12.23 8.68 -0.80
N VAL A 39 11.31 8.58 -1.74
CA VAL A 39 11.30 7.53 -2.77
C VAL A 39 12.23 7.93 -3.89
N VAL A 40 13.28 7.13 -4.14
CA VAL A 40 14.23 7.41 -5.22
C VAL A 40 13.79 6.70 -6.49
N ARG A 41 13.38 7.45 -7.51
CA ARG A 41 12.97 6.91 -8.81
C ARG A 41 14.17 6.54 -9.67
N ARG A 42 14.21 5.31 -10.19
CA ARG A 42 15.17 4.81 -11.17
C ARG A 42 14.43 4.16 -12.34
N GLY A 43 14.07 4.97 -13.34
CA GLY A 43 13.17 4.52 -14.40
C GLY A 43 11.79 4.20 -13.83
N ASP A 44 11.31 2.98 -14.05
CA ASP A 44 10.03 2.48 -13.50
C ASP A 44 10.16 1.89 -12.09
N GLU A 45 11.38 1.81 -11.56
CA GLU A 45 11.66 1.26 -10.23
C GLU A 45 11.74 2.36 -9.18
N LEU A 46 11.30 2.02 -7.97
CA LEU A 46 11.32 2.90 -6.82
C LEU A 46 12.22 2.28 -5.75
N LEU A 47 13.31 2.93 -5.42
CA LEU A 47 14.15 2.53 -4.30
C LEU A 47 13.63 3.19 -3.03
N VAL A 48 13.41 2.36 -2.02
CA VAL A 48 12.80 2.77 -0.75
C VAL A 48 13.61 2.22 0.40
N GLU A 49 13.99 3.09 1.34
CA GLU A 49 14.56 2.66 2.62
C GLU A 49 13.45 2.19 3.55
N SER A 50 13.52 0.91 3.92
CA SER A 50 12.55 0.23 4.76
C SER A 50 13.22 -0.38 5.99
N PRO A 51 12.45 -0.81 7.02
CA PRO A 51 13.00 -1.60 8.12
C PRO A 51 13.71 -2.89 7.70
N MET A 52 13.44 -3.39 6.49
CA MET A 52 14.03 -4.60 5.92
C MET A 52 15.31 -4.32 5.11
N GLY A 53 15.76 -3.05 5.06
CA GLY A 53 16.81 -2.57 4.17
C GLY A 53 16.26 -1.84 2.94
N THR A 54 17.14 -1.47 2.01
CA THR A 54 16.76 -0.87 0.73
C THR A 54 16.01 -1.88 -0.12
N VAL A 55 14.73 -1.61 -0.41
CA VAL A 55 13.89 -2.44 -1.26
C VAL A 55 13.63 -1.74 -2.59
N THR A 56 13.29 -2.53 -3.61
CA THR A 56 12.80 -2.00 -4.89
C THR A 56 11.31 -2.26 -5.00
N VAL A 57 10.53 -1.21 -5.25
CA VAL A 57 9.08 -1.30 -5.45
C VAL A 57 8.76 -1.08 -6.93
N ARG A 58 7.89 -1.92 -7.49
CA ARG A 58 7.36 -1.78 -8.85
C ARG A 58 5.83 -1.83 -8.80
N PHE A 59 5.19 -0.75 -9.24
CA PHE A 59 3.73 -0.71 -9.37
C PHE A 59 3.27 -1.26 -10.70
N VAL A 60 2.05 -1.80 -10.73
CA VAL A 60 1.35 -1.97 -12.01
C VAL A 60 1.13 -0.60 -12.70
N PRO A 61 1.03 -0.58 -14.03
CA PRO A 61 0.68 0.65 -14.75
C PRO A 61 -0.66 1.25 -14.28
N ARG A 62 -0.78 2.57 -14.39
CA ARG A 62 -2.06 3.26 -14.12
C ARG A 62 -3.17 2.66 -14.97
N ASN A 63 -4.34 2.46 -14.36
CA ASN A 63 -5.45 1.76 -14.95
C ASN A 63 -6.79 2.28 -14.40
N GLY A 64 -7.87 2.08 -15.15
CA GLY A 64 -9.24 2.47 -14.74
C GLY A 64 -9.95 1.43 -13.87
N HIS A 65 -9.26 0.39 -13.39
CA HIS A 65 -9.87 -0.73 -12.66
C HIS A 65 -9.67 -0.65 -11.14
N GLY A 66 -9.00 0.41 -10.66
CA GLY A 66 -8.68 0.63 -9.25
C GLY A 66 -7.56 -0.28 -8.74
N VAL A 67 -6.76 -0.90 -9.61
CA VAL A 67 -5.69 -1.82 -9.20
C VAL A 67 -4.42 -1.04 -8.93
N VAL A 68 -3.87 -1.20 -7.72
CA VAL A 68 -2.66 -0.55 -7.19
C VAL A 68 -1.65 -1.60 -6.72
N ASP A 69 -1.74 -2.80 -7.31
CA ASP A 69 -0.84 -3.91 -7.03
C ASP A 69 0.62 -3.46 -7.21
N HIS A 70 1.48 -3.93 -6.32
CA HIS A 70 2.91 -3.66 -6.41
C HIS A 70 3.73 -4.85 -5.93
N GLU A 71 4.89 -4.99 -6.55
CA GLU A 71 5.91 -5.93 -6.15
C GLU A 71 6.96 -5.22 -5.29
N VAL A 72 7.37 -5.87 -4.21
CA VAL A 72 8.51 -5.45 -3.39
C VAL A 72 9.61 -6.49 -3.54
N VAL A 73 10.73 -6.08 -4.13
CA VAL A 73 11.94 -6.89 -4.22
C VAL A 73 12.79 -6.64 -2.98
N LEU A 74 12.97 -7.67 -2.18
CA LEU A 74 13.76 -7.66 -0.95
C LEU A 74 15.27 -7.70 -1.25
N PRO A 75 16.15 -7.33 -0.31
CA PRO A 75 17.59 -7.44 -0.49
C PRO A 75 18.09 -8.87 -0.77
N THR A 76 17.30 -9.88 -0.39
CA THR A 76 17.56 -11.29 -0.68
C THR A 76 17.35 -11.66 -2.15
N GLY A 77 16.68 -10.80 -2.93
CA GLY A 77 16.24 -11.05 -4.30
C GLY A 77 14.82 -11.62 -4.39
N ASP A 78 14.22 -12.00 -3.25
CA ASP A 78 12.83 -12.45 -3.22
C ASP A 78 11.88 -11.33 -3.60
N THR A 79 10.82 -11.66 -4.34
CA THR A 79 9.79 -10.71 -4.76
C THR A 79 8.48 -11.04 -4.07
N VAL A 80 7.92 -10.05 -3.36
CA VAL A 80 6.62 -10.15 -2.69
C VAL A 80 5.60 -9.33 -3.45
N LEU A 81 4.58 -10.00 -4.00
CA LEU A 81 3.42 -9.33 -4.61
C LEU A 81 2.43 -8.92 -3.52
N ASN A 82 2.08 -7.63 -3.52
CA ASN A 82 1.10 -7.00 -2.64
C ASN A 82 -0.12 -6.54 -3.44
N PRO A 83 -1.19 -7.36 -3.50
CA PRO A 83 -2.42 -6.95 -4.15
C PRO A 83 -3.10 -5.85 -3.35
N PHE A 84 -3.44 -4.76 -4.04
CA PHE A 84 -4.06 -3.59 -3.44
C PHE A 84 -5.07 -3.01 -4.41
N ARG A 85 -6.32 -2.81 -3.96
CA ARG A 85 -7.41 -2.36 -4.82
C ARG A 85 -8.22 -1.26 -4.17
N VAL A 86 -8.62 -0.28 -4.98
CA VAL A 86 -9.62 0.74 -4.67
C VAL A 86 -10.93 0.36 -5.37
N LEU A 87 -12.03 0.36 -4.62
CA LEU A 87 -13.37 0.01 -5.06
C LEU A 87 -14.32 1.18 -4.79
N ALA A 88 -15.31 1.36 -5.67
CA ALA A 88 -16.41 2.28 -5.39
C ALA A 88 -17.25 1.76 -4.21
N HIS A 89 -17.55 2.62 -3.24
CA HIS A 89 -18.38 2.31 -2.09
C HIS A 89 -19.49 3.37 -1.95
N PRO A 90 -20.70 3.03 -1.45
CA PRO A 90 -21.77 4.01 -1.26
C PRO A 90 -21.39 5.24 -0.40
N GLU A 91 -20.38 5.09 0.45
CA GLU A 91 -19.85 6.14 1.34
C GLU A 91 -18.50 6.71 0.87
N GLY A 92 -18.12 6.51 -0.40
CA GLY A 92 -16.85 6.98 -0.97
C GLY A 92 -16.09 5.86 -1.67
N ALA A 93 -14.97 5.43 -1.10
CA ALA A 93 -14.14 4.36 -1.63
C ALA A 93 -13.85 3.30 -0.57
N GLU A 94 -13.83 2.02 -0.95
CA GLU A 94 -13.27 0.96 -0.13
C GLU A 94 -11.89 0.57 -0.69
N VAL A 95 -10.89 0.56 0.18
CA VAL A 95 -9.55 0.08 -0.17
C VAL A 95 -9.32 -1.28 0.46
N VAL A 96 -8.84 -2.24 -0.32
CA VAL A 96 -8.60 -3.63 0.11
C VAL A 96 -7.15 -4.02 -0.18
N PHE A 97 -6.41 -4.39 0.86
CA PHE A 97 -5.05 -4.89 0.76
C PHE A 97 -5.00 -6.38 1.11
N THR A 98 -4.23 -7.18 0.36
CA THR A 98 -4.08 -8.62 0.60
C THR A 98 -2.68 -8.94 1.12
N ILE A 99 -2.58 -9.36 2.38
CA ILE A 99 -1.35 -9.86 2.97
C ILE A 99 -1.30 -11.38 2.78
N ARG A 100 -0.19 -11.90 2.25
CA ARG A 100 0.04 -13.35 2.10
C ARG A 100 1.08 -13.80 3.12
N GLN A 101 0.79 -14.88 3.85
CA GLN A 101 1.70 -15.37 4.88
C GLN A 101 3.08 -15.77 4.34
N LEU A 102 3.13 -16.42 3.16
CA LEU A 102 4.39 -16.92 2.56
C LEU A 102 5.20 -17.75 3.58
N ALA A 103 6.47 -17.40 3.79
CA ALA A 103 7.37 -18.04 4.74
C ALA A 103 7.30 -17.47 6.17
N MET A 104 6.43 -16.48 6.43
CA MET A 104 6.28 -15.88 7.76
C MET A 104 5.65 -16.88 8.75
N SER A 105 6.15 -16.86 9.98
CA SER A 105 5.46 -17.45 11.11
C SER A 105 4.09 -16.79 11.34
N ASP A 106 3.22 -17.41 12.15
CA ASP A 106 1.92 -16.83 12.47
C ASP A 106 2.05 -15.47 13.19
N ASP A 107 3.01 -15.34 14.10
CA ASP A 107 3.27 -14.08 14.82
C ASP A 107 3.78 -12.96 13.88
N GLU A 108 4.63 -13.30 12.92
CA GLU A 108 5.09 -12.35 11.90
C GLU A 108 3.95 -11.90 11.00
N PHE A 109 3.12 -12.84 10.55
CA PHE A 109 1.96 -12.55 9.72
C PHE A 109 0.91 -11.68 10.44
N ASP A 110 0.69 -11.92 11.73
CA ASP A 110 -0.19 -11.09 12.55
C ASP A 110 0.37 -9.68 12.78
N ARG A 111 1.69 -9.55 13.03
CA ARG A 111 2.35 -8.24 13.11
C ARG A 111 2.27 -7.48 11.79
N ASP A 112 2.52 -8.14 10.67
CA ASP A 112 2.48 -7.52 9.34
C ASP A 112 1.07 -7.03 8.99
N THR A 113 0.04 -7.82 9.29
CA THR A 113 -1.36 -7.39 9.18
C THR A 113 -1.62 -6.10 9.97
N GLN A 114 -1.19 -6.04 11.23
CA GLN A 114 -1.43 -4.87 12.09
C GLN A 114 -0.69 -3.63 11.58
N MET A 115 0.45 -3.78 10.91
CA MET A 115 1.15 -2.68 10.26
C MET A 115 0.35 -2.17 9.06
N VAL A 116 -0.13 -3.07 8.20
CA VAL A 116 -0.97 -2.70 7.04
C VAL A 116 -2.28 -2.03 7.50
N GLU A 117 -2.92 -2.51 8.57
CA GLU A 117 -4.10 -1.87 9.17
C GLU A 117 -3.83 -0.41 9.56
N LYS A 118 -2.67 -0.14 10.18
CA LYS A 118 -2.27 1.23 10.56
C LYS A 118 -1.99 2.09 9.34
N ASP A 119 -1.32 1.55 8.33
CA ASP A 119 -1.02 2.27 7.09
C ASP A 119 -2.33 2.67 6.36
N LEU A 120 -3.31 1.77 6.28
CA LEU A 120 -4.62 2.08 5.69
C LEU A 120 -5.42 3.10 6.52
N ALA A 121 -5.33 3.05 7.85
CA ALA A 121 -5.95 4.07 8.71
C ALA A 121 -5.31 5.45 8.53
N GLN A 122 -4.00 5.52 8.33
CA GLN A 122 -3.29 6.75 8.01
C GLN A 122 -3.70 7.30 6.64
N LEU A 123 -3.79 6.43 5.62
CA LEU A 123 -4.26 6.80 4.28
C LEU A 123 -5.67 7.41 4.33
N LYS A 124 -6.60 6.77 5.06
CA LYS A 124 -7.94 7.31 5.32
C LYS A 124 -7.87 8.72 5.90
N SER A 125 -7.08 8.88 6.97
CA SER A 125 -7.01 10.14 7.72
C SER A 125 -6.51 11.30 6.86
N LEU A 126 -5.53 11.06 5.99
CA LEU A 126 -5.01 12.08 5.05
C LEU A 126 -6.07 12.49 4.02
N LEU A 127 -6.76 11.52 3.43
CA LEU A 127 -7.71 11.78 2.34
C LEU A 127 -9.02 12.42 2.81
N GLU A 128 -9.41 12.18 4.06
CA GLU A 128 -10.60 12.80 4.67
C GLU A 128 -10.30 14.20 5.23
N ALA A 129 -9.08 14.44 5.73
CA ALA A 129 -8.67 15.78 6.17
C ALA A 129 -8.64 16.77 4.99
N ASP A 130 -8.17 16.33 3.82
CA ASP A 130 -8.14 17.10 2.57
C ASP A 130 -9.54 17.38 1.97
N TYR A 131 -10.63 16.90 2.60
CA TYR A 131 -12.01 17.15 2.18
C TYR A 131 -12.73 18.19 3.06
N LEU A 132 -12.13 18.55 4.21
CA LEU A 132 -12.65 19.54 5.16
C LEU A 132 -12.00 20.93 5.03
N ALA A 133 -11.05 21.08 4.09
CA ALA A 133 -10.40 22.35 3.74
C ALA A 133 -10.93 22.86 2.38
#